data_AF-A0A9D0XYP4-F1
#
_entry.id   AF-A0A9D0XYP4-F1
#
_cell.length_a   1.000
_cell.length_b   1.000
_cell.length_c   1.000
_cell.angle_alpha   90.00
_cell.angle_beta   90.00
_cell.angle_gamma   90.00
#
_symmetry.space_group_name_H-M   'P 1'
#
loop_
_entity.id
_entity.type
_entity.pdbx_description
1 polymer ?
#
loop_
_entity_poly.entity_id
_entity_poly.type
_entity_poly.pdbx_seq_one_letter_code
_entity_poly.pdbx_strand_id
1 'polypeptide(L)'
;MAIQGINSVGSMASVPVNTAGKANESVNFKDLLIDALNNVNALEQESARMTEDFIAGRTDNIHSVLIAGEKASISLQFVMEVRNKVLEAYQEIMRMQI
;
A
#
# COMPACT_ATOMS: atom_id res chain seq x y z
N MET A 1 14.75 -56.39 -27.26
CA MET A 1 14.62 -56.24 -25.80
C MET A 1 15.74 -55.33 -25.32
N ALA A 2 15.41 -54.09 -25.01
CA ALA A 2 16.06 -53.18 -24.07
C ALA A 2 15.32 -51.84 -24.25
N ILE A 3 14.40 -51.58 -23.32
CA ILE A 3 13.74 -50.29 -23.17
C ILE A 3 14.72 -49.33 -22.47
N GLN A 4 14.95 -48.17 -23.07
CA GLN A 4 15.40 -46.95 -22.39
C GLN A 4 14.31 -45.93 -22.72
N GLY A 5 13.44 -45.54 -21.80
CA GLY A 5 13.79 -44.98 -20.50
C GLY A 5 13.80 -43.46 -20.66
N ILE A 6 12.60 -42.89 -20.77
CA ILE A 6 12.24 -41.48 -20.57
C ILE A 6 13.32 -40.67 -19.85
N ASN A 7 14.11 -39.89 -20.60
CA ASN A 7 14.98 -38.87 -20.06
C ASN A 7 14.77 -37.56 -20.84
N SER A 8 13.57 -36.99 -20.70
CA SER A 8 13.24 -35.64 -21.20
C SER A 8 12.68 -34.72 -20.11
N VAL A 9 12.78 -35.10 -18.83
CA VAL A 9 12.38 -34.23 -17.71
C VAL A 9 13.58 -34.01 -16.80
N GLY A 10 14.60 -33.35 -17.35
CA GLY A 10 15.80 -32.90 -16.63
C GLY A 10 16.37 -31.57 -17.12
N SER A 11 15.84 -31.03 -18.22
CA SER A 11 16.32 -29.77 -18.82
C SER A 11 15.38 -28.59 -18.53
N MET A 12 14.95 -28.46 -17.27
CA MET A 12 14.42 -27.21 -16.73
C MET A 12 15.05 -26.93 -15.36
N ALA A 13 16.38 -26.80 -15.35
CA ALA A 13 17.12 -26.29 -14.22
C ALA A 13 18.23 -25.38 -14.74
N SER A 14 17.90 -24.10 -14.95
CA SER A 14 18.79 -22.94 -14.79
C SER A 14 18.11 -21.69 -15.32
N VAL A 15 17.05 -21.25 -14.65
CA VAL A 15 16.77 -19.81 -14.61
C VAL A 15 17.66 -19.27 -13.49
N PRO A 16 18.72 -18.49 -13.79
CA PRO A 16 19.42 -17.76 -12.75
C PRO A 16 18.46 -16.69 -12.24
N VAL A 17 17.79 -16.97 -11.12
CA VAL A 17 17.13 -15.93 -10.34
C VAL A 17 18.26 -15.09 -9.75
N ASN A 18 18.58 -14.02 -10.44
CA ASN A 18 19.41 -12.95 -9.93
C ASN A 18 18.59 -12.19 -8.88
N THR A 19 18.38 -12.79 -7.72
CA THR A 19 18.00 -12.05 -6.52
C THR A 19 19.28 -11.45 -5.98
N ALA A 20 19.73 -10.41 -6.68
CA ALA A 20 20.73 -9.49 -6.18
C ALA A 20 20.28 -9.02 -4.79
N GLY A 21 21.17 -9.16 -3.82
CA GLY A 21 20.95 -8.69 -2.47
C GLY A 21 20.65 -7.19 -2.44
N LYS A 22 19.59 -6.85 -1.71
CA LYS A 22 19.57 -5.71 -0.80
C LYS A 22 18.95 -6.24 0.50
N ALA A 23 19.76 -6.77 1.42
CA ALA A 23 20.38 -5.99 2.48
C ALA A 23 19.41 -4.93 3.02
N ASN A 24 18.77 -5.22 4.16
CA ASN A 24 18.20 -4.26 5.10
C ASN A 24 17.89 -2.88 4.51
N GLU A 25 16.87 -2.78 3.66
CA GLU A 25 16.26 -1.49 3.41
C GLU A 25 15.22 -1.32 4.52
N SER A 26 15.68 -0.76 5.65
CA SER A 26 14.80 -0.21 6.66
C SER A 26 13.87 0.77 5.95
N VAL A 27 12.69 0.29 5.55
CA VAL A 27 11.66 1.10 4.89
C VAL A 27 11.45 2.29 5.80
N ASN A 28 11.94 3.45 5.36
CA ASN A 28 12.00 4.61 6.22
C ASN A 28 10.58 5.12 6.37
N PHE A 29 10.04 5.10 7.59
CA PHE A 29 8.69 5.57 7.87
C PHE A 29 8.45 6.99 7.34
N LYS A 30 9.50 7.83 7.31
CA LYS A 30 9.47 9.15 6.69
C LYS A 30 9.14 9.10 5.20
N ASP A 31 9.73 8.16 4.47
CA ASP A 31 9.53 8.04 3.02
C ASP A 31 8.12 7.50 2.72
N LEU A 32 7.63 6.54 3.50
CA LEU A 32 6.22 6.11 3.43
C LEU A 32 5.23 7.23 3.77
N LEU A 33 5.56 8.08 4.75
CA LEU A 33 4.71 9.22 5.13
C LEU A 33 4.68 10.28 4.01
N ILE A 34 5.83 10.54 3.37
CA ILE A 34 5.92 11.45 2.22
C ILE A 34 5.12 10.91 1.04
N ASP A 35 5.22 9.62 0.75
CA ASP A 35 4.45 8.97 -0.32
C ASP A 35 2.95 9.01 -0.03
N ALA A 36 2.54 8.77 1.22
CA ALA A 36 1.14 8.89 1.63
C ALA A 36 0.62 10.34 1.49
N LEU A 37 1.43 11.35 1.86
CA LEU A 37 1.10 12.77 1.68
C LEU A 37 0.92 13.14 0.20
N ASN A 38 1.82 12.66 -0.67
CA ASN A 38 1.70 12.87 -2.11
C ASN A 38 0.45 12.20 -2.67
N ASN A 39 0.10 11.01 -2.18
CA ASN A 39 -1.11 10.30 -2.59
C ASN A 39 -2.39 11.05 -2.20
N VAL A 40 -2.43 11.62 -0.99
CA VAL A 40 -3.54 12.48 -0.55
C VAL A 40 -3.67 13.73 -1.40
N ASN A 41 -2.55 14.38 -1.76
CA ASN A 41 -2.57 15.54 -2.63
C ASN A 41 -3.12 15.23 -4.03
N ALA A 42 -2.76 14.06 -4.58
CA ALA A 42 -3.30 13.58 -5.85
C ALA A 42 -4.81 13.28 -5.76
N LEU A 43 -5.27 12.69 -4.66
CA LEU A 43 -6.68 12.45 -4.40
C LEU A 43 -7.48 13.75 -4.24
N GLU A 44 -6.92 14.78 -3.62
CA GLU A 44 -7.56 16.11 -3.51
C GLU A 44 -7.72 16.77 -4.89
N GLN A 45 -6.71 16.71 -5.76
CA GLN A 45 -6.83 17.22 -7.12
C GLN A 45 -7.89 16.47 -7.93
N GLU A 46 -7.92 15.14 -7.84
CA GLU A 46 -8.93 14.33 -8.51
C GLU A 46 -10.33 14.63 -7.96
N SER A 47 -10.46 14.82 -6.64
CA SER A 47 -11.72 15.22 -6.00
C SER A 47 -12.18 16.61 -6.45
N ALA A 48 -11.28 17.57 -6.59
CA ALA A 48 -11.59 18.91 -7.10
C ALA A 48 -12.12 18.83 -8.54
N ARG A 49 -11.47 18.03 -9.38
CA ARG A 49 -11.91 17.76 -10.76
C ARG A 49 -13.27 17.06 -10.82
N MET A 50 -13.49 16.03 -10.01
CA MET A 50 -14.77 15.33 -9.92
C MET A 50 -15.88 16.25 -9.38
N THR A 51 -15.55 17.18 -8.49
CA THR A 51 -16.48 18.18 -7.95
C THR A 51 -16.87 19.19 -9.03
N GLU A 52 -15.92 19.62 -9.85
CA GLU A 52 -16.19 20.47 -11.01
C GLU A 52 -17.06 19.74 -12.05
N ASP A 53 -16.80 18.45 -12.30
CA ASP A 53 -17.62 17.60 -13.17
C ASP A 53 -19.03 17.34 -12.60
N PHE A 54 -19.16 17.26 -11.28
CA PHE A 54 -20.44 17.10 -10.59
C PHE A 54 -21.28 18.39 -10.62
N ILE A 55 -20.69 19.55 -10.35
CA ILE A 55 -21.36 20.86 -10.47
C ILE A 55 -21.76 21.13 -11.93
N ALA A 56 -20.96 20.64 -12.89
CA ALA A 56 -21.30 20.65 -14.32
C ALA A 56 -22.46 19.72 -14.70
N GLY A 57 -23.05 18.98 -13.75
CA GLY A 57 -24.25 18.18 -13.92
C GLY A 57 -24.01 16.82 -14.60
N ARG A 58 -22.79 16.26 -14.53
CA ARG A 58 -22.40 15.06 -15.28
C ARG A 58 -22.56 13.71 -14.56
N THR A 59 -23.01 13.62 -13.30
CA THR A 59 -23.12 12.30 -12.63
C THR A 59 -24.29 12.12 -11.65
N ASP A 60 -24.88 10.92 -11.70
CA ASP A 60 -26.15 10.51 -11.09
C ASP A 60 -25.95 9.52 -9.90
N ASN A 61 -24.74 9.47 -9.32
CA ASN A 61 -24.31 8.39 -8.40
C ASN A 61 -24.16 8.82 -6.93
N ILE A 62 -25.24 9.30 -6.32
CA ILE A 62 -25.33 9.60 -4.87
C ILE A 62 -24.88 8.41 -4.00
N HIS A 63 -25.13 7.18 -4.44
CA HIS A 63 -24.72 5.97 -3.72
C HIS A 63 -23.20 5.84 -3.57
N SER A 64 -22.43 6.20 -4.61
CA SER A 64 -20.97 6.16 -4.58
C SER A 64 -20.39 7.20 -3.61
N VAL A 65 -21.02 8.38 -3.52
CA VAL A 65 -20.62 9.44 -2.58
C VAL A 65 -20.81 9.00 -1.12
N LEU A 66 -21.95 8.38 -0.81
CA LEU A 66 -22.23 7.88 0.55
C LEU A 66 -21.26 6.74 0.95
N ILE A 67 -21.01 5.79 0.05
CA ILE A 67 -20.06 4.69 0.30
C ILE A 67 -18.63 5.24 0.48
N ALA A 68 -18.24 6.21 -0.35
CA ALA A 68 -16.95 6.86 -0.23
C ALA A 68 -16.81 7.61 1.11
N GLY A 69 -17.86 8.30 1.56
CA GLY A 69 -17.91 8.98 2.85
C GLY A 69 -17.75 8.02 4.04
N GLU A 70 -18.49 6.90 4.04
CA GLU A 70 -18.37 5.89 5.10
C GLU A 70 -16.97 5.26 5.12
N LYS A 71 -16.43 4.93 3.95
CA LYS A 71 -15.07 4.37 3.82
C LYS A 71 -14.01 5.36 4.32
N ALA A 72 -14.17 6.65 4.05
CA ALA A 72 -13.25 7.68 4.53
C ALA A 72 -13.29 7.81 6.06
N SER A 73 -14.49 7.78 6.66
CA SER A 73 -14.67 7.81 8.12
C SER A 73 -13.95 6.65 8.81
N ILE A 74 -14.16 5.42 8.34
CA ILE A 74 -13.51 4.22 8.89
C ILE A 74 -11.99 4.29 8.72
N SER A 75 -11.53 4.74 7.54
CA SER A 75 -10.10 4.86 7.26
C SER A 75 -9.42 5.90 8.15
N LEU A 76 -10.08 7.02 8.44
CA LEU A 76 -9.58 8.05 9.34
C LEU A 76 -9.44 7.52 10.77
N GLN A 77 -10.44 6.78 11.26
CA GLN A 77 -10.40 6.16 12.58
C GLN A 77 -9.22 5.17 12.69
N PHE A 78 -9.04 4.33 11.67
CA PHE A 78 -7.91 3.40 11.60
C PHE A 78 -6.56 4.12 11.63
N VAL A 79 -6.40 5.21 10.87
CA VAL A 79 -5.16 6.01 10.88
C VAL A 79 -4.90 6.60 12.27
N MET A 80 -5.92 7.05 12.98
CA MET A 80 -5.76 7.57 14.34
C MET A 80 -5.30 6.47 15.31
N GLU A 81 -5.85 5.26 15.21
CA GLU A 81 -5.40 4.12 16.02
C GLU A 81 -3.94 3.74 15.71
N VAL A 82 -3.58 3.67 14.43
CA VAL A 82 -2.20 3.40 14.02
C VAL A 82 -1.25 4.48 14.53
N ARG A 83 -1.62 5.76 14.42
CA ARG A 83 -0.84 6.88 14.96
C ARG A 83 -0.61 6.71 16.46
N ASN A 84 -1.67 6.44 17.22
CA ASN A 84 -1.58 6.25 18.66
C ASN A 84 -0.67 5.07 19.00
N LYS A 85 -0.78 3.95 18.26
CA LYS A 85 0.05 2.76 18.48
C LYS A 85 1.52 2.98 18.18
N VAL A 86 1.84 3.77 17.15
CA VAL A 86 3.22 4.17 16.83
C VAL A 86 3.80 5.07 17.92
N LEU A 87 3.01 6.01 18.46
CA LEU A 87 3.44 6.86 19.58
C LEU A 87 3.68 6.05 20.86
N GLU A 88 2.79 5.11 21.18
CA GLU A 88 2.97 4.17 22.29
C GLU A 88 4.25 3.35 22.12
N ALA A 89 4.49 2.79 20.94
CA ALA A 89 5.68 1.99 20.66
C ALA A 89 6.97 2.82 20.81
N TYR A 90 6.95 4.08 20.34
CA TYR A 90 8.07 5.00 20.53
C TYR A 90 8.31 5.32 22.01
N GLN A 91 7.23 5.57 22.76
CA GLN A 91 7.32 5.86 24.19
C GLN A 91 7.78 4.64 25.00
N GLU A 92 7.38 3.42 24.64
CA GLU A 92 7.83 2.19 25.27
C GLU A 92 9.33 1.95 25.03
N ILE A 93 9.83 2.18 23.80
CA ILE A 93 11.27 2.08 23.49
C ILE A 93 12.08 3.08 24.33
N MET A 94 11.59 4.31 24.50
CA MET A 94 12.24 5.30 25.39
C MET A 94 12.27 4.83 26.84
N ARG A 95 11.19 4.20 27.33
CA ARG A 95 11.09 3.66 28.70
C ARG A 95 11.98 2.45 28.94
N MET A 96 12.40 1.73 27.90
CA MET A 96 13.36 0.62 28.00
C MET A 96 14.82 1.06 28.08
N GLN A 97 15.14 2.30 27.68
CA GLN A 97 16.53 2.80 27.59
C GLN A 97 17.01 3.59 28.82
N ILE A 98 16.15 3.77 29.84
CA ILE A 98 16.53 4.31 31.15
C ILE A 98 16.69 3.22 32.20
#